data_AF-A0A9E4D3B2-F1
#
_entry.id   AF-A0A9E4D3B2-F1
#
_cell.length_a   1.000
_cell.length_b   1.000
_cell.length_c   1.000
_cell.angle_alpha   90.00
_cell.angle_beta   90.00
_cell.angle_gamma   90.00
#
_symmetry.space_group_name_H-M   'P 1'
#
loop_
_entity.id
_entity.type
_entity.pdbx_description
1 polymer ?
#
loop_
_entity_poly.entity_id
_entity_poly.type
_entity_poly.pdbx_seq_one_letter_code
_entity_poly.pdbx_strand_id
1 'polypeptide(L)' 'MTKCIYCGFCQEACPVDAIVEGPNFEFATETREELFYDKARLLDNGARWEAEIARNLELDAPYR' A
#
# COMPACT_ATOMS: atom_id res chain seq x y z
N MET A 1 -7.38 -0.02 8.13
CA MET A 1 -8.04 0.07 6.82
C MET A 1 -9.53 0.42 6.85
N THR A 2 -10.28 0.18 7.94
CA THR A 2 -11.73 0.52 7.99
C THR A 2 -12.09 2.01 7.83
N LYS A 3 -11.12 2.92 7.94
CA LYS A 3 -11.29 4.37 7.73
C LYS A 3 -10.59 4.88 6.46
N CYS A 4 -9.68 4.08 5.90
CA CYS A 4 -9.01 4.44 4.66
C CYS A 4 -10.06 4.41 3.54
N ILE A 5 -10.01 5.39 2.64
CA ILE A 5 -10.91 5.45 1.48
C ILE A 5 -10.21 5.06 0.18
N TYR A 6 -8.94 4.61 0.25
CA TYR A 6 -8.17 4.14 -0.90
C TYR A 6 -8.10 5.18 -2.04
N CYS A 7 -7.82 6.44 -1.67
CA CYS A 7 -7.77 7.55 -2.64
C CYS A 7 -6.39 7.80 -3.25
N GLY A 8 -5.35 7.05 -2.86
CA GLY A 8 -3.98 7.28 -3.35
C GLY A 8 -3.28 8.56 -2.87
N PHE A 9 -3.92 9.49 -2.15
CA PHE A 9 -3.25 10.76 -1.81
C PHE A 9 -2.05 10.61 -0.87
N CYS A 10 -1.99 9.53 -0.07
CA CYS A 10 -0.82 9.28 0.77
C CYS A 10 0.44 8.91 -0.04
N GLN A 11 0.29 8.22 -1.18
CA GLN A 11 1.43 7.90 -2.04
C GLN A 11 1.91 9.12 -2.81
N GLU A 12 0.99 9.94 -3.33
CA GLU A 12 1.35 11.19 -4.04
C GLU A 12 1.99 12.22 -3.10
N ALA A 13 1.53 12.29 -1.85
CA ALA A 13 2.07 13.24 -0.88
C ALA A 13 3.45 12.83 -0.32
N CYS A 14 3.88 11.58 -0.49
CA CYS A 14 5.11 11.10 0.11
C CYS A 14 6.33 11.56 -0.73
N PRO A 15 7.26 12.36 -0.19
CA PRO A 15 8.38 12.89 -0.96
C PRO A 15 9.50 11.87 -1.23
N VAL A 16 9.36 10.65 -0.73
CA VAL A 16 10.40 9.60 -0.75
C VAL A 16 9.83 8.21 -1.04
N ASP A 17 8.59 8.13 -1.55
CA ASP A 17 7.91 6.88 -1.90
C ASP A 17 7.87 5.82 -0.78
N ALA A 18 7.82 6.25 0.48
CA ALA A 18 7.85 5.34 1.64
C ALA A 18 6.52 4.61 1.89
N ILE A 19 5.39 5.23 1.53
CA ILE A 19 4.06 4.61 1.60
C ILE A 19 3.46 4.59 0.21
N VAL A 20 3.02 3.41 -0.23
CA VAL A 20 2.45 3.18 -1.55
C VAL A 20 1.20 2.33 -1.45
N GLU A 21 0.28 2.53 -2.38
CA GLU A 21 -0.91 1.69 -2.51
C GLU A 21 -0.58 0.50 -3.41
N GLY A 22 -0.30 -0.65 -2.80
CA GLY A 22 0.05 -1.88 -3.52
C GLY A 22 -1.12 -2.47 -4.32
N PRO A 23 -0.85 -3.43 -5.22
CA PRO A 23 -1.86 -3.97 -6.16
C PRO A 23 -2.85 -4.95 -5.50
N ASN A 24 -2.56 -5.42 -4.28
CA ASN A 24 -3.36 -6.46 -3.62
C ASN A 24 -4.72 -5.91 -3.14
N PHE A 25 -5.80 -6.48 -3.66
CA PHE A 25 -7.18 -6.19 -3.26
C PHE A 25 -7.84 -7.35 -2.48
N GLU A 26 -7.25 -8.55 -2.51
CA GLU A 26 -7.80 -9.76 -1.90
C GLU A 26 -7.31 -9.94 -0.47
N PHE A 27 -7.77 -9.10 0.45
CA PHE A 27 -7.38 -9.14 1.87
C PHE A 27 -8.56 -9.03 2.82
N ALA A 28 -9.74 -9.52 2.42
CA ALA A 28 -10.88 -9.63 3.31
C ALA A 28 -10.51 -10.45 4.57
N THR A 29 -11.01 -10.03 5.73
CA THR A 29 -10.74 -10.67 7.02
C THR A 29 -12.04 -10.93 7.77
N GLU A 30 -12.00 -11.87 8.70
CA GLU A 30 -13.19 -12.30 9.47
C GLU A 30 -13.49 -11.37 10.65
N THR A 31 -12.47 -10.68 11.18
CA THR A 31 -12.63 -9.72 12.27
C THR A 31 -12.22 -8.30 11.86
N ARG A 32 -12.74 -7.30 12.58
CA ARG A 32 -12.48 -5.89 12.29
C ARG A 32 -11.06 -5.48 12.72
N GLU A 33 -10.58 -6.08 13.79
CA GLU A 33 -9.29 -5.82 14.41
C GLU A 33 -8.16 -6.23 13.48
N GLU A 34 -8.35 -7.26 12.67
CA GLU A 34 -7.42 -7.63 11.60
C GLU A 34 -7.25 -6.51 10.57
N LEU A 35 -8.20 -5.59 10.40
CA LEU A 35 -8.04 -4.45 9.50
C LEU A 35 -7.32 -3.26 10.18
N PHE A 36 -6.93 -3.34 11.44
CA PHE A 36 -6.13 -2.32 12.12
C PHE A 36 -4.64 -2.60 11.92
N TYR A 37 -4.12 -2.09 10.81
CA TYR A 37 -2.73 -2.31 10.45
C TYR A 37 -1.83 -1.41 11.28
N ASP A 38 -0.81 -2.02 11.88
CA ASP A 38 0.31 -1.33 12.50
C ASP A 38 1.48 -1.20 11.51
N LYS A 39 2.60 -0.62 11.97
CA LYS A 39 3.80 -0.48 11.16
C LYS A 39 4.38 -1.82 10.73
N ALA A 40 4.39 -2.82 11.62
CA ALA A 40 4.97 -4.12 11.33
C ALA A 40 4.23 -4.80 10.17
N ARG A 41 2.90 -4.80 10.21
CA ARG A 41 2.06 -5.36 9.15
C ARG A 41 2.22 -4.64 7.81
N LEU A 42 2.38 -3.32 7.82
CA LEU A 42 2.64 -2.55 6.60
C LEU A 42 4.00 -2.88 5.98
N LEU A 43 5.04 -3.06 6.81
CA LEU A 43 6.37 -3.47 6.35
C LEU A 43 6.36 -4.90 5.79
N ASP A 44 5.65 -5.83 6.43
CA ASP A 44 5.47 -7.20 5.93
C ASP A 44 4.79 -7.23 4.56
N ASN A 45 3.75 -6.40 4.38
CA ASN A 45 3.10 -6.24 3.08
C ASN A 45 4.06 -5.66 2.02
N GLY A 46 4.86 -4.65 2.38
CA GLY A 46 5.88 -4.10 1.50
C GLY A 46 6.87 -5.18 1.05
N ALA A 47 7.44 -5.92 2.00
CA ALA A 47 8.37 -7.02 1.71
C ALA A 47 7.75 -8.10 0.82
N ARG A 48 6.47 -8.43 1.02
CA ARG A 48 5.75 -9.44 0.22
C ARG A 48 5.52 -8.98 -1.23
N TRP A 49 5.23 -7.70 -1.44
CA TRP A 49 4.79 -7.16 -2.74
C TRP A 49 5.83 -6.29 -3.44
N GLU A 50 7.04 -6.17 -2.88
CA GLU A 50 8.10 -5.27 -3.36
C GLU A 50 8.36 -5.38 -4.87
N ALA A 51 8.50 -6.60 -5.39
CA ALA A 51 8.80 -6.81 -6.80
C ALA A 51 7.72 -6.24 -7.73
N GLU A 52 6.45 -6.35 -7.35
CA GLU A 52 5.34 -5.84 -8.15
C GLU A 52 5.12 -4.34 -7.95
N ILE A 53 5.27 -3.87 -6.71
CA ILE A 53 5.24 -2.44 -6.37
C ILE A 53 6.31 -1.69 -7.17
N ALA A 54 7.56 -2.16 -7.13
CA ALA A 54 8.67 -1.52 -7.84
C ALA A 54 8.43 -1.46 -9.35
N ARG A 55 7.93 -2.55 -9.95
CA ARG A 55 7.55 -2.58 -11.37
C ARG A 55 6.45 -1.57 -11.69
N ASN A 56 5.42 -1.48 -10.85
CA ASN A 56 4.31 -0.56 -11.09
C ASN A 56 4.76 0.90 -10.94
N LEU A 57 5.61 1.20 -9.96
CA LEU A 57 6.20 2.53 -9.81
C LEU A 57 7.05 2.92 -11.01
N GLU A 58 7.87 2.01 -11.55
CA GLU A 58 8.67 2.27 -12.75
C GLU A 58 7.79 2.61 -13.96
N LEU A 59 6.68 1.91 -14.13
CA LEU A 59 5.73 2.16 -15.21
C LEU A 59 4.93 3.47 -15.03
N ASP A 60 4.62 3.84 -13.80
CA ASP A 60 3.82 5.04 -13.47
C ASP A 60 4.68 6.32 -13.31
N ALA A 61 5.99 6.19 -13.08
CA ALA A 61 6.93 7.30 -12.91
C ALA A 61 6.85 8.41 -13.98
N PRO A 62 6.56 8.14 -15.27
CA PRO A 62 6.41 9.21 -16.27
C PRO A 62 5.16 10.07 -16.11
N TYR A 63 4.17 9.63 -15.33
CA TYR A 63 2.86 10.27 -15.16
C TYR A 63 2.68 10.90 -13.76
N ARG A 64 3.70 10.82 -12.91
CA ARG A 64 3.73 11.35 -11.54
C ARG A 64 4.71 12.50 -11.38
#